data_AF-B3RUZ4-F1
#
_entry.id   AF-B3RUZ4-F1
#
_cell.length_a   1.000
_cell.length_b   1.000
_cell.length_c   1.000
_cell.angle_alpha   90.00
_cell.angle_beta   90.00
_cell.angle_gamma   90.00
#
_symmetry.space_group_name_H-M   'P 1'
#
loop_
_entity.id
_entity.type
_entity.pdbx_description
1 polymer ?
#
loop_
_entity_poly.entity_id
_entity_poly.type
_entity_poly.pdbx_seq_one_letter_code
_entity_poly.pdbx_strand_id
1 'polypeptide(L)'
;FIDTVKMSAYLLAMVVSKYGYIEGKTNRGTPVRIYADKEVVQYGHYALQAGINITNYFEQLIGQPYSLPKLDMIAIDNFPFSAMENWGLIVYLQRVLLFNPAEDTVYYRERIARIISHELAHMWFGNLVTFHWWSNVWLNEGFASFYEYIGSSQFEPSWELMDLFVVRELQTGLAIDASKSSHPMEVNFFPNNAYLLSYYSPVAYNKVNIKNQ
;
A
#
# COMPACT_ATOMS: atom_id res chain seq x y z
N PHE A 1 -10.30 22.00 -1.15
CA PHE A 1 -10.53 20.62 -1.59
C PHE A 1 -11.76 20.60 -2.48
N ILE A 2 -11.79 19.73 -3.49
CA ILE A 2 -13.03 19.44 -4.22
C ILE A 2 -13.88 18.45 -3.39
N ASP A 3 -15.16 18.30 -3.71
CA ASP A 3 -16.00 17.28 -3.07
C ASP A 3 -15.43 15.88 -3.34
N THR A 4 -15.39 15.04 -2.31
CA THR A 4 -14.91 13.66 -2.45
C THR A 4 -15.95 12.80 -3.14
N VAL A 5 -15.50 11.71 -3.76
CA VAL A 5 -16.39 10.58 -4.06
C VAL A 5 -16.93 10.00 -2.75
N LYS A 6 -17.95 9.13 -2.85
CA LYS A 6 -18.38 8.35 -1.69
C LYS A 6 -17.23 7.45 -1.25
N MET A 7 -16.83 7.56 0.01
CA MET A 7 -15.74 6.78 0.59
C MET A 7 -16.02 6.48 2.06
N SER A 8 -15.40 5.45 2.59
CA SER A 8 -15.46 5.09 4.01
C SER A 8 -14.76 6.13 4.88
N ALA A 9 -15.28 6.37 6.09
CA ALA A 9 -14.77 7.43 6.95
C ALA A 9 -13.28 7.30 7.33
N TYR A 10 -12.77 6.06 7.44
CA TYR A 10 -11.38 5.80 7.81
C TYR A 10 -10.36 6.25 6.73
N LEU A 11 -10.82 6.51 5.51
CA LEU A 11 -10.00 6.98 4.39
C LEU A 11 -9.82 8.50 4.36
N LEU A 12 -10.61 9.25 5.11
CA LEU A 12 -10.50 10.71 5.14
C LEU A 12 -9.15 11.15 5.74
N ALA A 13 -8.40 11.94 4.98
CA ALA A 13 -7.14 12.52 5.44
C ALA A 13 -7.01 14.00 5.04
N MET A 14 -6.30 14.74 5.89
CA MET A 14 -5.90 16.12 5.63
C MET A 14 -4.55 16.36 6.31
N VAL A 15 -3.62 17.01 5.60
CA VAL A 15 -2.31 17.38 6.13
C VAL A 15 -2.10 18.87 5.94
N VAL A 16 -1.55 19.53 6.97
CA VAL A 16 -1.12 20.93 6.94
C VAL A 16 0.38 20.96 7.21
N SER A 17 1.17 21.32 6.20
CA SER A 17 2.64 21.35 6.30
C SER A 17 3.26 22.42 5.40
N LYS A 18 4.57 22.61 5.51
CA LYS A 18 5.38 23.48 4.62
C LYS A 18 6.23 22.67 3.63
N TYR A 19 5.84 21.42 3.38
CA TYR A 19 6.58 20.47 2.56
C TYR A 19 6.75 20.96 1.12
N GLY A 20 7.85 20.52 0.49
CA GLY A 20 8.01 20.58 -0.95
C GLY A 20 7.37 19.37 -1.61
N TYR A 21 7.33 19.36 -2.95
CA TYR A 21 6.97 18.16 -3.69
C TYR A 21 7.74 18.05 -5.00
N ILE A 22 7.89 16.81 -5.46
CA ILE A 22 8.21 16.47 -6.85
C ILE A 22 6.97 15.90 -7.52
N GLU A 23 6.82 16.12 -8.82
CA GLU A 23 5.62 15.73 -9.58
C GLU A 23 6.00 15.01 -10.88
N GLY A 24 5.17 14.04 -11.24
CA GLY A 24 5.08 13.48 -12.59
C GLY A 24 3.62 13.16 -12.92
N LYS A 25 3.38 12.48 -14.03
CA LYS A 25 2.02 12.14 -14.47
C LYS A 25 1.95 10.70 -14.96
N THR A 26 0.81 10.05 -14.72
CA THR A 26 0.47 8.77 -15.34
C THR A 26 0.22 8.94 -16.84
N ASN A 27 0.08 7.83 -17.57
CA ASN A 27 -0.25 7.83 -19.00
C ASN A 27 -1.60 8.48 -19.28
N ARG A 28 -2.51 8.46 -18.30
CA ARG A 28 -3.82 9.14 -18.36
C ARG A 28 -3.78 10.59 -17.90
N GLY A 29 -2.60 11.12 -17.53
CA GLY A 29 -2.41 12.50 -17.14
C GLY A 29 -2.69 12.80 -15.66
N THR A 30 -3.00 11.79 -14.84
CA THR A 30 -3.20 11.96 -13.39
C THR A 30 -1.88 12.41 -12.77
N PRO A 31 -1.82 13.59 -12.12
CA PRO A 31 -0.63 14.02 -11.39
C PRO A 31 -0.34 13.07 -10.23
N VAL A 32 0.91 12.62 -10.15
CA VAL A 32 1.45 11.85 -9.03
C VAL A 32 2.48 12.73 -8.35
N ARG A 33 2.37 12.92 -7.03
CA ARG A 33 3.24 13.80 -6.26
C ARG A 33 3.82 13.11 -5.03
N ILE A 34 5.10 13.34 -4.79
CA ILE A 34 5.76 12.94 -3.54
C ILE A 34 6.01 14.19 -2.71
N TYR A 35 5.39 14.26 -1.53
CA TYR A 35 5.55 15.35 -0.57
C TYR A 35 6.49 14.93 0.57
N ALA A 36 7.41 15.81 0.93
CA ALA A 36 8.30 15.65 2.09
C ALA A 36 8.92 17.00 2.49
N ASP A 37 9.71 17.01 3.57
CA ASP A 37 10.55 18.15 3.90
C ASP A 37 11.48 18.53 2.74
N LYS A 38 11.69 19.84 2.55
CA LYS A 38 12.34 20.39 1.35
C LYS A 38 13.77 19.91 1.20
N GLU A 39 14.42 19.60 2.32
CA GLU A 39 15.79 19.10 2.44
C GLU A 39 15.93 17.67 1.90
N VAL A 40 14.85 16.89 1.90
CA VAL A 40 14.87 15.45 1.60
C VAL A 40 13.93 15.02 0.48
N VAL A 41 13.05 15.90 -0.02
CA VAL A 41 12.05 15.58 -1.07
C VAL A 41 12.65 15.02 -2.37
N GLN A 42 13.90 15.38 -2.67
CA GLN A 42 14.66 14.83 -3.80
C GLN A 42 14.88 13.31 -3.70
N TYR A 43 14.90 12.74 -2.48
CA TYR A 43 14.98 11.30 -2.28
C TYR A 43 13.66 10.58 -2.62
N GLY A 44 12.60 11.32 -2.97
CA GLY A 44 11.33 10.77 -3.44
C GLY A 44 11.34 10.32 -4.90
N HIS A 45 12.41 10.52 -5.67
CA HIS A 45 12.42 10.22 -7.11
C HIS A 45 12.11 8.75 -7.44
N TYR A 46 12.64 7.82 -6.65
CA TYR A 46 12.35 6.40 -6.81
C TYR A 46 10.86 6.10 -6.55
N ALA A 47 10.30 6.66 -5.48
CA ALA A 47 8.88 6.54 -5.18
C ALA A 47 7.97 7.16 -6.23
N LEU A 48 8.37 8.29 -6.83
CA LEU A 48 7.62 8.92 -7.92
C LEU A 48 7.58 8.00 -9.15
N GLN A 49 8.72 7.39 -9.50
CA GLN A 49 8.79 6.43 -10.61
C GLN A 49 7.95 5.19 -10.34
N ALA A 50 8.07 4.60 -9.14
CA ALA A 50 7.25 3.46 -8.73
C ALA A 50 5.75 3.82 -8.78
N GLY A 51 5.39 4.95 -8.20
CA GLY A 51 4.02 5.48 -8.17
C GLY A 51 3.38 5.57 -9.54
N ILE A 52 4.09 6.16 -10.51
CA ILE A 52 3.60 6.33 -11.88
C ILE A 52 3.48 4.98 -12.60
N ASN A 53 4.54 4.17 -12.58
CA ASN A 53 4.58 2.91 -13.33
C ASN A 53 3.56 1.90 -12.79
N ILE A 54 3.50 1.73 -11.48
CA ILE A 54 2.59 0.78 -10.85
C ILE A 54 1.13 1.23 -11.01
N THR A 55 0.84 2.53 -10.88
CA THR A 55 -0.52 3.03 -11.15
C THR A 55 -0.95 2.73 -12.58
N ASN A 56 -0.11 3.04 -13.57
CA ASN A 56 -0.39 2.71 -14.98
C ASN A 56 -0.63 1.21 -15.18
N TYR A 57 0.19 0.38 -14.55
CA TYR A 57 0.10 -1.07 -14.66
C TYR A 57 -1.20 -1.60 -14.02
N PHE A 58 -1.57 -1.14 -12.84
CA PHE A 58 -2.81 -1.54 -12.17
C PHE A 58 -4.05 -1.08 -12.92
N GLU A 59 -4.05 0.13 -13.51
CA GLU A 59 -5.15 0.57 -14.38
C GLU A 59 -5.37 -0.41 -15.55
N GLN A 60 -4.28 -0.88 -16.17
CA GLN A 60 -4.34 -1.86 -17.26
C GLN A 60 -4.74 -3.25 -16.77
N LEU A 61 -4.12 -3.73 -15.69
CA LEU A 61 -4.31 -5.07 -15.15
C LEU A 61 -5.73 -5.28 -14.62
N ILE A 62 -6.25 -4.31 -13.89
CA ILE A 62 -7.59 -4.36 -13.27
C ILE A 62 -8.67 -3.96 -14.28
N GLY A 63 -8.31 -3.20 -15.32
CA GLY A 63 -9.25 -2.72 -16.34
C GLY A 63 -10.14 -1.56 -15.86
N GLN A 64 -9.79 -0.94 -14.73
CA GLN A 64 -10.51 0.18 -14.12
C GLN A 64 -9.55 1.36 -13.92
N PRO A 65 -9.81 2.54 -14.51
CA PRO A 65 -9.00 3.73 -14.29
C PRO A 65 -8.99 4.19 -12.84
N TYR A 66 -7.90 4.83 -12.42
CA TYR A 66 -7.82 5.50 -11.13
C TYR A 66 -8.91 6.58 -11.03
N SER A 67 -9.61 6.61 -9.89
CA SER A 67 -10.89 7.34 -9.77
C SER A 67 -10.75 8.82 -9.43
N LEU A 68 -9.59 9.29 -8.98
CA LEU A 68 -9.40 10.65 -8.49
C LEU A 68 -8.51 11.49 -9.43
N PRO A 69 -8.66 12.82 -9.44
CA PRO A 69 -7.91 13.69 -10.36
C PRO A 69 -6.43 13.84 -10.01
N LYS A 70 -5.97 13.31 -8.88
CA LYS A 70 -4.59 13.38 -8.38
C LYS A 70 -4.29 12.24 -7.43
N LEU A 71 -3.02 11.87 -7.34
CA LEU A 71 -2.50 10.91 -6.37
C LEU A 71 -1.31 11.53 -5.65
N ASP A 72 -1.48 11.86 -4.37
CA ASP A 72 -0.40 12.38 -3.53
C ASP A 72 0.10 11.27 -2.60
N MET A 73 1.41 11.19 -2.42
CA MET A 73 2.08 10.33 -1.47
C MET A 73 2.95 11.21 -0.57
N ILE A 74 2.77 11.16 0.75
CA ILE A 74 3.42 12.07 1.69
C ILE A 74 4.27 11.30 2.71
N ALA A 75 5.53 11.70 2.86
CA ALA A 75 6.42 11.22 3.91
C ALA A 75 6.20 12.02 5.21
N ILE A 76 5.96 11.33 6.31
CA ILE A 76 5.82 11.89 7.66
C ILE A 76 6.85 11.22 8.60
N ASP A 77 7.51 12.01 9.44
CA ASP A 77 8.57 11.51 10.33
C ASP A 77 8.07 10.57 11.45
N ASN A 78 6.92 10.89 12.04
CA ASN A 78 6.35 10.13 13.15
C ASN A 78 4.94 9.63 12.78
N PHE A 79 4.91 8.43 12.21
CA PHE A 79 3.67 7.75 11.82
C PHE A 79 3.63 6.36 12.49
N PRO A 80 2.51 5.98 13.15
CA PRO A 80 2.43 4.73 13.91
C PRO A 80 2.41 3.47 13.04
N PHE A 81 2.16 3.63 11.73
CA PHE A 81 2.15 2.55 10.74
C PHE A 81 3.27 2.75 9.72
N SER A 82 3.46 1.78 8.81
CA SER A 82 4.38 1.99 7.68
C SER A 82 3.75 2.94 6.65
N ALA A 83 2.49 2.73 6.30
CA ALA A 83 1.73 3.59 5.41
C ALA A 83 0.22 3.46 5.69
N MET A 84 -0.59 4.30 5.03
CA MET A 84 -2.05 4.31 5.11
C MET A 84 -2.64 4.83 3.79
N GLU A 85 -3.60 4.10 3.24
CA GLU A 85 -4.12 4.19 1.87
C GLU A 85 -5.13 5.32 1.64
N ASN A 86 -5.11 6.38 2.45
CA ASN A 86 -6.10 7.45 2.41
C ASN A 86 -6.31 7.95 0.98
N TRP A 87 -7.57 7.97 0.51
CA TRP A 87 -7.84 7.97 -0.92
C TRP A 87 -7.38 9.26 -1.61
N GLY A 88 -6.32 9.15 -2.41
CA GLY A 88 -5.68 10.26 -3.10
C GLY A 88 -4.63 11.01 -2.29
N LEU A 89 -4.43 10.71 -1.01
CA LEU A 89 -3.35 11.24 -0.16
C LEU A 89 -2.78 10.11 0.70
N ILE A 90 -1.98 9.24 0.10
CA ILE A 90 -1.39 8.10 0.82
C ILE A 90 -0.32 8.63 1.78
N VAL A 91 -0.41 8.26 3.05
CA VAL A 91 0.51 8.70 4.10
C VAL A 91 1.53 7.61 4.37
N TYR A 92 2.81 7.95 4.38
CA TYR A 92 3.91 7.03 4.62
C TYR A 92 4.77 7.50 5.79
N LEU A 93 5.30 6.56 6.55
CA LEU A 93 6.48 6.82 7.37
C LEU A 93 7.67 7.11 6.45
N GLN A 94 8.44 8.18 6.72
CA GLN A 94 9.46 8.68 5.80
C GLN A 94 10.42 7.60 5.25
N ARG A 95 10.90 6.70 6.11
CA ARG A 95 11.83 5.60 5.75
C ARG A 95 11.26 4.54 4.79
N VAL A 96 9.97 4.62 4.46
CA VAL A 96 9.31 3.70 3.51
C VAL A 96 8.80 4.41 2.25
N LEU A 97 9.16 5.68 2.07
CA LEU A 97 8.85 6.44 0.85
C LEU A 97 10.10 7.09 0.24
N LEU A 98 11.02 7.58 1.06
CA LEU A 98 12.24 8.25 0.57
C LEU A 98 13.40 7.26 0.46
N PHE A 99 14.17 7.35 -0.63
CA PHE A 99 15.32 6.51 -0.91
C PHE A 99 16.56 7.37 -1.23
N ASN A 100 17.56 7.30 -0.37
CA ASN A 100 18.87 7.93 -0.58
C ASN A 100 19.86 6.90 -1.18
N PRO A 101 20.19 6.98 -2.49
CA PRO A 101 21.05 6.00 -3.14
C PRO A 101 22.49 5.96 -2.62
N ALA A 102 22.93 6.97 -1.85
CA ALA A 102 24.26 7.01 -1.25
C ALA A 102 24.34 6.26 0.09
N GLU A 103 23.21 6.02 0.76
CA GLU A 103 23.15 5.49 2.13
C GLU A 103 22.27 4.25 2.25
N ASP A 104 21.17 4.20 1.50
CA ASP A 104 20.17 3.14 1.59
C ASP A 104 20.56 1.91 0.78
N THR A 105 20.25 0.75 1.35
CA THR A 105 20.53 -0.54 0.74
C THR A 105 19.48 -0.93 -0.30
N VAL A 106 19.82 -1.92 -1.13
CA VAL A 106 18.86 -2.54 -2.06
C VAL A 106 17.65 -3.12 -1.32
N TYR A 107 17.84 -3.61 -0.09
CA TYR A 107 16.74 -4.08 0.75
C TYR A 107 15.72 -2.97 1.06
N TYR A 108 16.18 -1.76 1.39
CA TYR A 108 15.29 -0.61 1.59
C TYR A 108 14.59 -0.21 0.29
N ARG A 109 15.32 -0.22 -0.83
CA ARG A 109 14.75 0.05 -2.16
C ARG A 109 13.62 -0.92 -2.50
N GLU A 110 13.84 -2.22 -2.28
CA GLU A 110 12.85 -3.28 -2.47
C GLU A 110 11.62 -3.07 -1.59
N ARG A 111 11.85 -2.77 -0.31
CA ARG A 111 10.78 -2.52 0.65
C ARG A 111 9.93 -1.30 0.28
N ILE A 112 10.54 -0.22 -0.20
CA ILE A 112 9.82 0.98 -0.68
C ILE A 112 8.94 0.62 -1.88
N ALA A 113 9.47 -0.09 -2.88
CA ALA A 113 8.69 -0.49 -4.06
C ALA A 113 7.49 -1.37 -3.69
N ARG A 114 7.68 -2.35 -2.79
CA ARG A 114 6.60 -3.20 -2.29
C ARG A 114 5.53 -2.41 -1.56
N ILE A 115 5.90 -1.54 -0.61
CA ILE A 115 4.92 -0.78 0.17
C ILE A 115 4.15 0.19 -0.75
N ILE A 116 4.81 0.88 -1.67
CA ILE A 116 4.11 1.71 -2.66
C ILE A 116 3.13 0.87 -3.46
N SER A 117 3.54 -0.32 -3.93
CA SER A 117 2.65 -1.23 -4.66
C SER A 117 1.43 -1.65 -3.82
N HIS A 118 1.63 -1.94 -2.54
CA HIS A 118 0.57 -2.29 -1.59
C HIS A 118 -0.46 -1.16 -1.47
N GLU A 119 -0.01 0.06 -1.15
CA GLU A 119 -0.90 1.20 -0.97
C GLU A 119 -1.62 1.60 -2.27
N LEU A 120 -0.97 1.41 -3.42
CA LEU A 120 -1.61 1.65 -4.71
C LEU A 120 -2.68 0.61 -5.03
N ALA A 121 -2.49 -0.65 -4.65
CA ALA A 121 -3.50 -1.68 -4.83
C ALA A 121 -4.78 -1.34 -4.05
N HIS A 122 -4.65 -0.74 -2.87
CA HIS A 122 -5.80 -0.27 -2.09
C HIS A 122 -6.68 0.78 -2.79
N MET A 123 -6.15 1.52 -3.77
CA MET A 123 -6.96 2.45 -4.58
C MET A 123 -8.13 1.74 -5.29
N TRP A 124 -8.00 0.43 -5.54
CA TRP A 124 -9.07 -0.46 -6.02
C TRP A 124 -9.62 -1.35 -4.90
N PHE A 125 -8.74 -2.03 -4.17
CA PHE A 125 -9.08 -3.02 -3.13
C PHE A 125 -9.03 -2.41 -1.73
N GLY A 126 -10.10 -1.71 -1.38
CA GLY A 126 -10.28 -1.03 -0.09
C GLY A 126 -10.92 0.33 -0.24
N ASN A 127 -10.50 1.08 -1.24
CA ASN A 127 -11.04 2.41 -1.50
C ASN A 127 -12.25 2.35 -2.45
N LEU A 128 -12.04 1.88 -3.68
CA LEU A 128 -13.13 1.74 -4.66
C LEU A 128 -14.14 0.68 -4.24
N VAL A 129 -13.65 -0.46 -3.75
CA VAL A 129 -14.45 -1.53 -3.16
C VAL A 129 -13.98 -1.75 -1.74
N THR A 130 -14.77 -1.32 -0.75
CA THR A 130 -14.50 -1.57 0.68
C THR A 130 -15.31 -2.78 1.16
N PHE A 131 -14.74 -3.61 2.03
CA PHE A 131 -15.52 -4.61 2.76
C PHE A 131 -16.69 -3.98 3.54
N HIS A 132 -17.73 -4.78 3.81
CA HIS A 132 -18.88 -4.29 4.58
C HIS A 132 -18.57 -4.11 6.07
N TRP A 133 -17.75 -5.01 6.64
CA TRP A 133 -17.36 -4.95 8.04
C TRP A 133 -15.93 -5.48 8.28
N TRP A 134 -15.31 -5.07 9.38
CA TRP A 134 -13.91 -5.37 9.74
C TRP A 134 -13.60 -6.87 9.87
N SER A 135 -14.60 -7.72 10.09
CA SER A 135 -14.48 -9.18 10.01
C SER A 135 -13.97 -9.67 8.66
N ASN A 136 -14.09 -8.86 7.61
CA ASN A 136 -13.67 -9.14 6.25
C ASN A 136 -12.50 -8.24 5.80
N VAL A 137 -11.70 -7.72 6.73
CA VAL A 137 -10.54 -6.84 6.43
C VAL A 137 -9.54 -7.47 5.46
N TRP A 138 -9.46 -8.80 5.41
CA TRP A 138 -8.63 -9.55 4.47
C TRP A 138 -8.98 -9.24 2.99
N LEU A 139 -10.20 -8.79 2.68
CA LEU A 139 -10.59 -8.36 1.33
C LEU A 139 -9.80 -7.12 0.88
N ASN A 140 -9.36 -6.28 1.81
CA ASN A 140 -8.48 -5.16 1.52
C ASN A 140 -7.02 -5.61 1.61
N GLU A 141 -6.55 -5.90 2.83
CA GLU A 141 -5.13 -6.13 3.14
C GLU A 141 -4.56 -7.33 2.40
N GLY A 142 -5.35 -8.39 2.28
CA GLY A 142 -4.93 -9.61 1.62
C GLY A 142 -4.78 -9.45 0.10
N PHE A 143 -5.72 -8.72 -0.52
CA PHE A 143 -5.59 -8.35 -1.94
C PHE A 143 -4.43 -7.38 -2.14
N ALA A 144 -4.26 -6.38 -1.28
CA ALA A 144 -3.14 -5.47 -1.36
C ALA A 144 -1.80 -6.23 -1.21
N SER A 145 -1.67 -7.16 -0.28
CA SER A 145 -0.50 -8.04 -0.13
C SER A 145 -0.25 -8.95 -1.32
N PHE A 146 -1.26 -9.36 -2.06
CA PHE A 146 -1.05 -10.12 -3.31
C PHE A 146 -0.54 -9.21 -4.43
N TYR A 147 -1.25 -8.10 -4.66
CA TYR A 147 -0.95 -7.15 -5.72
C TYR A 147 0.35 -6.40 -5.47
N GLU A 148 0.82 -6.27 -4.21
CA GLU A 148 2.08 -5.62 -3.89
C GLU A 148 3.24 -6.30 -4.65
N TYR A 149 3.27 -7.64 -4.67
CA TYR A 149 4.27 -8.42 -5.38
C TYR A 149 4.12 -8.34 -6.89
N ILE A 150 2.89 -8.34 -7.40
CA ILE A 150 2.61 -8.22 -8.84
C ILE A 150 3.09 -6.85 -9.36
N GLY A 151 2.69 -5.76 -8.71
CA GLY A 151 3.07 -4.40 -9.13
C GLY A 151 4.56 -4.12 -8.97
N SER A 152 5.16 -4.54 -7.85
CA SER A 152 6.60 -4.36 -7.64
C SER A 152 7.45 -5.26 -8.56
N SER A 153 6.99 -6.47 -8.90
CA SER A 153 7.66 -7.33 -9.89
C SER A 153 7.62 -6.71 -11.28
N GLN A 154 6.51 -6.07 -11.66
CA GLN A 154 6.43 -5.37 -12.93
C GLN A 154 7.40 -4.20 -12.98
N PHE A 155 7.50 -3.44 -11.88
CA PHE A 155 8.35 -2.27 -11.80
C PHE A 155 9.85 -2.62 -11.77
N GLU A 156 10.22 -3.68 -11.05
CA GLU A 156 11.60 -4.16 -10.87
C GLU A 156 11.71 -5.64 -11.28
N PRO A 157 11.64 -5.96 -12.59
CA PRO A 157 11.55 -7.35 -13.08
C PRO A 157 12.79 -8.20 -12.78
N SER A 158 13.93 -7.57 -12.50
CA SER A 158 15.19 -8.25 -12.18
C SER A 158 15.26 -8.84 -10.77
N TRP A 159 14.27 -8.57 -9.92
CA TRP A 159 14.28 -8.99 -8.51
C TRP A 159 13.56 -10.31 -8.24
N GLU A 160 12.89 -10.88 -9.25
CA GLU A 160 12.19 -12.17 -9.13
C GLU A 160 11.25 -12.21 -7.91
N LEU A 161 10.54 -11.11 -7.63
CA LEU A 161 9.80 -10.98 -6.36
C LEU A 161 8.68 -12.01 -6.22
N MET A 162 8.13 -12.54 -7.31
CA MET A 162 7.16 -13.63 -7.26
C MET A 162 7.75 -14.94 -6.71
N ASP A 163 9.05 -15.19 -6.87
CA ASP A 163 9.71 -16.33 -6.23
C ASP A 163 9.89 -16.05 -4.73
N LEU A 164 10.21 -14.80 -4.38
CA LEU A 164 10.26 -14.35 -2.99
C LEU A 164 8.89 -14.33 -2.32
N PHE A 165 7.79 -14.16 -3.05
CA PHE A 165 6.43 -14.29 -2.53
C PHE A 165 6.19 -15.70 -1.97
N VAL A 166 6.61 -16.75 -2.69
CA VAL A 166 6.50 -18.13 -2.21
C VAL A 166 7.25 -18.32 -0.90
N VAL A 167 8.43 -17.72 -0.75
CA VAL A 167 9.26 -17.88 0.45
C VAL A 167 8.78 -17.00 1.61
N ARG A 168 8.43 -15.74 1.34
CA ARG A 168 8.20 -14.73 2.38
C ARG A 168 6.74 -14.57 2.77
N GLU A 169 5.81 -14.70 1.83
CA GLU A 169 4.37 -14.60 2.11
C GLU A 169 3.78 -15.97 2.40
N LEU A 170 3.91 -16.90 1.45
CA LEU A 170 3.23 -18.19 1.52
C LEU A 170 3.73 -19.03 2.71
N GLN A 171 5.04 -19.22 2.85
CA GLN A 171 5.58 -20.00 3.98
C GLN A 171 5.26 -19.35 5.33
N THR A 172 5.31 -18.02 5.41
CA THR A 172 4.94 -17.28 6.62
C THR A 172 3.46 -17.52 6.97
N GLY A 173 2.57 -17.38 5.98
CA GLY A 173 1.14 -17.66 6.13
C GLY A 173 0.87 -19.10 6.60
N LEU A 174 1.53 -20.09 6.02
CA LEU A 174 1.43 -21.49 6.42
C LEU A 174 1.93 -21.72 7.86
N ALA A 175 3.06 -21.10 8.24
CA ALA A 175 3.62 -21.23 9.58
C ALA A 175 2.72 -20.62 10.66
N ILE A 176 2.12 -19.45 10.38
CA ILE A 176 1.13 -18.81 11.25
C ILE A 176 -0.11 -19.69 11.38
N ASP A 177 -0.59 -20.24 10.26
CA ASP A 177 -1.81 -21.04 10.28
C ASP A 177 -1.65 -22.39 10.98
N ALA A 178 -0.44 -22.95 10.99
CA ALA A 178 -0.11 -24.13 11.76
C ALA A 178 -0.09 -23.89 13.29
N SER A 179 -0.09 -22.64 13.75
CA SER A 179 -0.09 -22.31 15.17
C SER A 179 -1.45 -22.52 15.83
N LYS A 180 -1.45 -22.98 17.09
CA LYS A 180 -2.66 -23.04 17.93
C LYS A 180 -3.27 -21.67 18.23
N SER A 181 -2.50 -20.60 18.04
CA SER A 181 -2.96 -19.21 18.19
C SER A 181 -3.54 -18.63 16.88
N SER A 182 -3.63 -19.42 15.81
CA SER A 182 -4.26 -18.99 14.55
C SER A 182 -5.77 -18.77 14.71
N HIS A 183 -6.37 -18.13 13.71
CA HIS A 183 -7.80 -17.92 13.62
C HIS A 183 -8.31 -18.06 12.17
N PRO A 184 -9.63 -18.23 11.95
CA PRO A 184 -10.21 -18.18 10.61
C PRO A 184 -10.01 -16.82 9.92
N MET A 185 -9.99 -16.77 8.58
CA MET A 185 -9.82 -15.49 7.85
C MET A 185 -10.97 -14.51 8.13
N GLU A 186 -12.19 -15.03 8.27
CA GLU A 186 -13.32 -14.26 8.76
C GLU A 186 -13.40 -14.42 10.28
N VAL A 187 -13.17 -13.33 11.00
CA VAL A 187 -13.17 -13.36 12.46
C VAL A 187 -14.52 -12.87 12.97
N ASN A 188 -15.10 -13.60 13.92
CA ASN A 188 -16.31 -13.15 14.60
C ASN A 188 -16.06 -11.79 15.25
N PHE A 189 -16.93 -10.83 14.95
CA PHE A 189 -16.82 -9.48 15.48
C PHE A 189 -17.04 -9.46 16.99
N PHE A 190 -16.12 -8.85 17.73
CA PHE A 190 -16.31 -8.54 19.14
C PHE A 190 -16.52 -7.02 19.29
N PRO A 191 -17.61 -6.56 19.93
CA PRO A 191 -18.00 -5.13 19.97
C PRO A 191 -17.08 -4.22 20.78
N ASN A 192 -15.89 -4.68 21.16
CA ASN A 192 -14.91 -3.87 21.87
C ASN A 192 -13.84 -3.37 20.89
N ASN A 193 -13.79 -2.04 20.71
CA ASN A 193 -12.84 -1.34 19.82
C ASN A 193 -11.37 -1.70 20.08
N ALA A 194 -11.02 -2.17 21.28
CA ALA A 194 -9.66 -2.60 21.62
C ALA A 194 -9.12 -3.72 20.71
N TYR A 195 -10.00 -4.47 20.03
CA TYR A 195 -9.61 -5.59 19.15
C TYR A 195 -9.58 -5.21 17.66
N LEU A 196 -9.96 -4.00 17.26
CA LEU A 196 -10.01 -3.65 15.83
C LEU A 196 -8.62 -3.77 15.17
N LEU A 197 -7.57 -3.32 15.86
CA LEU A 197 -6.19 -3.47 15.39
C LEU A 197 -5.72 -4.94 15.35
N SER A 198 -6.35 -5.82 16.13
CA SER A 198 -6.00 -7.26 16.12
C SER A 198 -6.49 -7.99 14.87
N TYR A 199 -7.42 -7.39 14.10
CA TYR A 199 -7.83 -7.94 12.80
C TYR A 199 -6.78 -7.71 11.71
N TYR A 200 -5.92 -6.71 11.88
CA TYR A 200 -4.72 -6.50 11.05
C TYR A 200 -3.62 -7.47 11.47
N SER A 201 -3.90 -8.77 11.31
CA SER A 201 -3.00 -9.85 11.69
C SER A 201 -2.37 -10.49 10.45
N PRO A 202 -1.24 -11.19 10.59
CA PRO A 202 -0.66 -11.95 9.50
C PRO A 202 -1.61 -12.95 8.82
N VAL A 203 -2.72 -13.32 9.48
CA VAL A 203 -3.79 -14.11 8.83
C VAL A 203 -4.52 -13.28 7.75
N ALA A 204 -4.83 -12.02 8.01
CA ALA A 204 -5.49 -11.13 7.05
C ALA A 204 -4.59 -10.79 5.85
N TYR A 205 -3.28 -10.64 6.09
CA TYR A 205 -2.28 -10.32 5.06
C TYR A 205 -1.78 -11.56 4.30
N ASN A 206 -1.26 -12.56 5.01
CA ASN A 206 -0.48 -13.65 4.40
C ASN A 206 -1.32 -14.91 4.13
N LYS A 207 -2.29 -15.27 5.00
CA LYS A 207 -3.01 -16.55 4.86
C LYS A 207 -3.90 -16.59 3.62
N VAL A 208 -4.52 -15.46 3.22
CA VAL A 208 -5.35 -15.43 2.01
C VAL A 208 -4.53 -15.80 0.77
N ASN A 209 -3.25 -15.45 0.75
CA ASN A 209 -2.35 -15.65 -0.37
C ASN A 209 -1.97 -17.10 -0.61
N ILE A 210 -2.33 -18.01 0.31
CA ILE A 210 -2.27 -19.47 0.08
C ILE A 210 -3.29 -19.90 -0.99
N LYS A 211 -4.44 -19.22 -1.08
CA LYS A 211 -5.55 -19.61 -1.96
C LYS A 211 -5.56 -18.89 -3.31
N ASN A 212 -4.76 -17.84 -3.48
CA ASN A 212 -4.72 -17.01 -4.69
C ASN A 212 -3.73 -17.51 -5.76
N GLN A 213 -3.29 -18.78 -5.67
CA GLN A 213 -2.49 -19.45 -6.71
C GLN A 213 -3.37 -19.96 -7.86
#